data_AF-A0A920K2B6-F1
#
_entry.id   AF-A0A920K2B6-F1
#
_cell.length_a   1.000
_cell.length_b   1.000
_cell.length_c   1.000
_cell.angle_alpha   90.00
_cell.angle_beta   90.00
_cell.angle_gamma   90.00
#
_symmetry.space_group_name_H-M   'P 1'
#
loop_
_entity.id
_entity.type
_entity.pdbx_description
1 polymer ?
#
loop_
_entity_poly.entity_id
_entity_poly.type
_entity_poly.pdbx_seq_one_letter_code
_entity_poly.pdbx_strand_id
1 'polypeptide(L)'
;MKKFNTNADLDYACRQLAAQDARLAHVYETYGAPPMRRAPMGFAGLVRILIAQQVSTAAASAIQSRVDAQVPDLTPQAWLAADDATLATCGCRLPNDVIFPGLARARLDGTMPRPGKNAGTEMLQH
;
A
#
# COMPACT_ATOMS: atom_id res chain seq x y z
N MET A 1 -5.83 5.63 -19.32
CA MET A 1 -4.61 5.23 -18.59
C MET A 1 -4.39 3.73 -18.78
N LYS A 2 -3.24 3.29 -19.30
CA LYS A 2 -2.94 1.85 -19.50
C LYS A 2 -2.74 1.19 -18.13
N LYS A 3 -3.38 0.06 -17.87
CA LYS A 3 -3.23 -0.70 -16.61
C LYS A 3 -2.07 -1.70 -16.78
N PHE A 4 -1.11 -1.69 -15.85
CA PHE A 4 0.00 -2.65 -15.82
C PHE A 4 -0.34 -3.76 -14.84
N ASN A 5 -0.61 -4.96 -15.34
CA ASN A 5 -1.13 -6.07 -14.52
C ASN A 5 -0.24 -7.31 -14.56
N THR A 6 0.78 -7.34 -15.41
CA THR A 6 1.67 -8.48 -15.64
C THR A 6 3.15 -8.06 -15.69
N ASN A 7 4.06 -9.03 -15.51
CA ASN A 7 5.50 -8.81 -15.73
C ASN A 7 5.80 -8.41 -17.18
N ALA A 8 5.02 -8.90 -18.14
CA ALA A 8 5.15 -8.52 -19.56
C ALA A 8 4.80 -7.05 -19.79
N ASP A 9 3.81 -6.50 -19.06
CA ASP A 9 3.49 -5.07 -19.15
C ASP A 9 4.62 -4.20 -18.60
N LEU A 10 5.28 -4.64 -17.52
CA LEU A 10 6.45 -3.96 -16.97
C LEU A 10 7.65 -4.05 -17.90
N ASP A 11 7.93 -5.22 -18.47
CA ASP A 11 9.01 -5.41 -19.43
C ASP A 11 8.82 -4.51 -20.66
N TYR A 12 7.60 -4.47 -21.19
CA TYR A 12 7.24 -3.55 -22.26
C TYR A 12 7.49 -2.08 -21.87
N ALA A 13 7.06 -1.64 -20.69
CA ALA A 13 7.30 -0.28 -20.23
C ALA A 13 8.79 0.04 -20.06
N CYS A 14 9.57 -0.89 -19.50
CA CYS A 14 11.00 -0.74 -19.33
C CYS A 14 11.73 -0.60 -20.67
N ARG A 15 11.36 -1.39 -21.69
CA ARG A 15 11.90 -1.25 -23.05
C ARG A 15 11.60 0.12 -23.66
N GLN A 16 10.39 0.63 -23.46
CA GLN A 16 10.01 1.97 -23.94
C GLN A 16 10.82 3.07 -23.26
N LEU A 17 11.09 2.95 -21.96
CA LEU A 17 11.94 3.90 -21.24
C LEU A 17 13.42 3.79 -21.64
N ALA A 18 13.93 2.57 -21.83
CA ALA A 18 15.29 2.32 -22.32
C ALA A 18 15.53 2.92 -23.71
N ALA A 19 14.54 2.87 -24.60
CA ALA A 19 14.63 3.51 -25.91
C ALA A 19 14.73 5.05 -25.85
N GLN A 20 14.40 5.67 -24.71
CA GLN A 20 14.35 7.12 -24.54
C GLN A 20 15.49 7.70 -23.67
N ASP A 21 16.09 6.92 -22.76
CA ASP A 21 17.21 7.35 -21.93
C ASP A 21 18.32 6.29 -21.91
N ALA A 22 19.51 6.65 -22.40
CA ALA A 22 20.66 5.75 -22.48
C ALA A 22 21.11 5.18 -21.12
N ARG A 23 20.89 5.89 -20.02
CA ARG A 23 21.18 5.37 -18.67
C ARG A 23 20.18 4.28 -18.29
N LEU A 24 18.90 4.45 -18.65
CA LEU A 24 17.89 3.43 -18.43
C LEU A 24 18.09 2.22 -19.35
N ALA A 25 18.58 2.42 -20.57
CA ALA A 25 19.00 1.34 -21.46
C ALA A 25 20.10 0.49 -20.81
N HIS A 26 21.16 1.13 -20.31
CA HIS A 26 22.24 0.44 -19.65
C HIS A 26 21.78 -0.35 -18.41
N VAL A 27 20.90 0.23 -17.58
CA VAL A 27 20.33 -0.46 -16.41
C VAL A 27 19.47 -1.66 -16.84
N TYR A 28 18.66 -1.51 -17.89
CA TYR A 28 17.81 -2.58 -18.39
C TYR A 28 18.62 -3.72 -19.02
N GLU A 29 19.67 -3.42 -19.78
CA GLU A 29 20.60 -4.42 -20.30
C GLU A 29 21.31 -5.20 -19.18
N THR A 30 21.64 -4.51 -18.08
CA THR A 30 22.36 -5.11 -16.95
C THR A 30 21.46 -5.96 -16.04
N TYR A 31 20.24 -5.50 -15.75
CA TYR A 31 19.38 -6.08 -14.71
C TYR A 31 18.01 -6.58 -15.22
N GLY A 32 17.64 -6.29 -16.46
CA GLY A 32 16.33 -6.60 -17.02
C GLY A 32 15.18 -5.79 -16.40
N ALA A 33 13.95 -6.24 -16.65
CA ALA A 33 12.76 -5.65 -16.02
C ALA A 33 12.65 -6.06 -14.55
N PRO A 34 12.32 -5.13 -13.64
CA PRO A 34 12.05 -5.50 -12.26
C PRO A 34 10.78 -6.36 -12.19
N PRO A 35 10.71 -7.33 -11.24
CA PRO A 35 9.53 -8.15 -11.07
C PRO A 35 8.36 -7.31 -10.55
N MET A 36 7.15 -7.65 -11.01
CA MET A 36 5.93 -7.00 -10.54
C MET A 36 5.66 -7.37 -9.09
N ARG A 37 5.84 -6.40 -8.19
CA ARG A 37 5.49 -6.53 -6.78
C ARG A 37 4.03 -6.14 -6.58
N ARG A 38 3.21 -7.08 -6.10
CA ARG A 38 1.85 -6.80 -5.64
C ARG A 38 1.87 -6.62 -4.13
N ALA A 39 1.57 -5.41 -3.67
CA ALA A 39 1.22 -5.19 -2.28
C ALA A 39 -0.29 -5.50 -2.09
N PRO A 40 -0.73 -5.83 -0.86
CA PRO A 40 -2.16 -5.87 -0.57
C PRO A 40 -2.82 -4.56 -0.96
N MET A 41 -3.96 -4.62 -1.63
CA MET A 41 -4.73 -3.43 -1.99
C MET A 41 -5.65 -3.04 -0.81
N GLY A 42 -5.93 -1.75 -0.66
CA GLY A 42 -6.87 -1.25 0.36
C GLY A 42 -6.21 -0.92 1.69
N PHE A 43 -7.00 -0.95 2.77
CA PHE A 43 -6.59 -0.45 4.09
C PHE A 43 -5.29 -1.12 4.59
N ALA A 44 -5.21 -2.46 4.53
CA ALA A 44 -4.00 -3.19 4.93
C ALA A 44 -2.73 -2.78 4.15
N GLY A 45 -2.87 -2.52 2.85
CA GLY A 45 -1.77 -2.01 2.02
C GLY A 45 -1.31 -0.63 2.44
N LEU A 46 -2.26 0.27 2.74
CA LEU A 46 -1.96 1.62 3.21
C LEU A 46 -1.30 1.60 4.59
N VAL A 47 -1.77 0.73 5.50
CA VAL A 47 -1.13 0.55 6.80
C VAL A 47 0.31 0.07 6.65
N ARG A 48 0.55 -0.91 5.77
CA ARG A 48 1.91 -1.37 5.42
C ARG A 48 2.80 -0.26 4.90
N ILE A 49 2.28 0.60 4.01
CA ILE A 49 3.04 1.74 3.47
C ILE A 49 3.37 2.74 4.57
N LEU A 50 2.40 3.08 5.43
CA LEU A 50 2.60 4.00 6.54
C LEU A 50 3.67 3.48 7.51
N ILE A 51 3.62 2.20 7.90
CA ILE A 51 4.65 1.57 8.75
C ILE A 51 6.02 1.62 8.07
N ALA A 52 6.09 1.27 6.78
CA ALA A 52 7.35 1.23 6.03
C ALA A 52 8.02 2.60 5.85
N GLN A 53 7.25 3.70 5.84
CA GLN A 53 7.79 5.05 5.69
C GLN A 53 8.59 5.55 6.90
N GLN A 54 8.36 4.96 8.08
CA GLN A 54 8.85 5.53 9.33
C GLN A 54 10.15 4.97 9.85
N VAL A 55 10.51 3.77 9.41
CA VAL A 55 11.54 2.95 10.02
C VAL A 55 12.35 2.24 8.94
N SER A 56 13.45 1.61 9.33
CA SER A 56 14.20 0.75 8.43
C SER A 56 13.34 -0.43 7.94
N THR A 57 13.69 -1.01 6.80
CA THR A 57 12.97 -2.16 6.21
C THR A 57 12.82 -3.34 7.17
N ALA A 58 13.88 -3.66 7.91
CA ALA A 58 13.88 -4.74 8.91
C ALA A 58 12.93 -4.42 10.08
N ALA A 59 12.94 -3.19 10.58
CA ALA A 59 12.03 -2.76 11.64
C ALA A 59 10.58 -2.73 11.16
N ALA A 60 10.32 -2.28 9.93
CA ALA A 60 8.99 -2.28 9.31
C ALA A 60 8.43 -3.71 9.26
N SER A 61 9.25 -4.68 8.84
CA SER A 61 8.84 -6.09 8.82
C SER A 61 8.51 -6.61 10.23
N ALA A 62 9.31 -6.29 11.24
CA ALA A 62 9.06 -6.73 12.61
C ALA A 62 7.80 -6.10 13.21
N ILE A 63 7.56 -4.81 12.94
CA ILE A 63 6.32 -4.11 13.33
C ILE A 63 5.12 -4.74 12.63
N GLN A 64 5.21 -4.95 11.32
CA GLN A 64 4.13 -5.55 10.54
C GLN A 64 3.75 -6.94 11.06
N SER A 65 4.73 -7.79 11.39
CA SER A 65 4.44 -9.11 11.95
C SER A 65 3.70 -9.06 13.30
N ARG A 66 4.03 -8.08 14.16
CA ARG A 66 3.29 -7.89 15.42
C ARG A 66 1.87 -7.39 15.18
N VAL A 67 1.70 -6.46 14.24
CA VAL A 67 0.38 -5.95 13.85
C VAL A 67 -0.49 -7.05 13.25
N ASP A 68 0.05 -7.86 12.33
CA ASP A 68 -0.66 -8.98 11.70
C ASP A 68 -1.02 -10.07 12.74
N ALA A 69 -0.25 -10.23 13.82
CA ALA A 69 -0.57 -11.15 14.90
C ALA A 69 -1.70 -10.64 15.83
N GLN A 70 -1.79 -9.33 16.05
CA GLN A 70 -2.83 -8.72 16.90
C GLN A 70 -4.13 -8.46 16.13
N VAL A 71 -4.04 -8.15 14.84
CA VAL A 71 -5.18 -7.87 13.96
C VAL A 71 -5.02 -8.68 12.67
N PRO A 72 -5.33 -10.00 12.70
CA PRO A 72 -5.16 -10.89 11.55
C PRO A 72 -5.93 -10.43 10.31
N ASP A 73 -7.14 -9.94 10.52
CA ASP A 73 -7.97 -9.32 9.49
C ASP A 73 -7.89 -7.80 9.60
N LEU A 74 -6.86 -7.23 8.98
CA LEU A 74 -6.53 -5.81 9.05
C LEU A 74 -7.52 -4.95 8.26
N THR A 75 -8.73 -4.82 8.82
CA THR A 75 -9.83 -4.00 8.34
C THR A 75 -9.91 -2.70 9.15
N PRO A 76 -10.51 -1.63 8.59
CA PRO A 76 -10.77 -0.40 9.35
C PRO A 76 -11.54 -0.65 10.65
N GLN A 77 -12.54 -1.54 10.60
CA GLN A 77 -13.36 -1.90 11.77
C GLN A 77 -12.53 -2.63 12.82
N ALA A 78 -11.76 -3.63 12.42
CA ALA A 78 -10.89 -4.37 13.33
C ALA A 78 -9.80 -3.48 13.94
N TRP A 79 -9.30 -2.50 13.18
CA TRP A 79 -8.36 -1.51 13.68
C TRP A 79 -8.99 -0.61 14.76
N LEU A 80 -10.19 -0.08 14.50
CA LEU A 80 -10.90 0.78 15.46
C LEU A 80 -11.42 0.02 16.69
N ALA A 81 -11.60 -1.29 16.59
CA ALA A 81 -11.99 -2.16 17.69
C ALA A 81 -10.77 -2.65 18.51
N ALA A 82 -9.55 -2.52 17.98
CA ALA A 82 -8.35 -2.88 18.69
C ALA A 82 -8.04 -1.86 19.79
N ASP A 83 -7.53 -2.34 20.92
CA ASP A 83 -7.13 -1.49 22.03
C ASP A 83 -5.84 -0.72 21.70
N ASP A 84 -5.86 0.60 21.92
CA ASP A 84 -4.73 1.50 21.65
C ASP A 84 -3.47 1.08 22.40
N ALA A 85 -3.61 0.56 23.63
CA ALA A 85 -2.47 0.07 24.40
C ALA A 85 -1.83 -1.16 23.74
N THR A 86 -2.65 -2.04 23.15
CA THR A 86 -2.18 -3.21 22.40
C THR A 86 -1.46 -2.80 21.12
N LEU A 87 -1.98 -1.83 20.37
CA LEU A 87 -1.33 -1.30 19.15
C LEU A 87 -0.03 -0.54 19.45
N ALA A 88 0.08 0.14 20.60
CA ALA A 88 1.31 0.80 21.03
C ALA A 88 2.47 -0.19 21.22
N THR A 89 2.19 -1.42 21.69
CA THR A 89 3.22 -2.47 21.83
C THR A 89 3.81 -2.94 20.49
N CYS A 90 3.14 -2.66 19.37
CA CYS A 90 3.62 -3.03 18.05
C CYS A 90 4.83 -2.18 17.60
N GLY A 91 5.14 -1.06 18.26
CA GLY A 91 6.36 -0.27 18.01
C GLY A 91 6.24 0.76 16.88
N CYS A 92 5.02 1.12 16.48
CA CYS A 92 4.75 2.20 15.52
C CYS A 92 5.03 3.58 16.15
N ARG A 93 5.72 4.48 15.43
CA ARG A 93 6.23 5.77 15.98
C ARG A 93 5.47 7.03 15.54
N LEU A 94 4.51 6.98 14.60
CA LEU A 94 3.63 8.12 14.26
C LEU A 94 2.73 8.48 15.46
N PRO A 95 2.04 9.65 15.44
CA PRO A 95 0.77 9.79 16.16
C PRO A 95 -0.24 8.80 15.57
N ASN A 96 -0.09 7.53 15.96
CA ASN A 96 -0.92 6.41 15.51
C ASN A 96 -2.37 6.62 15.93
N ASP A 97 -2.57 7.31 17.05
CA ASP A 97 -3.82 7.77 17.62
C ASP A 97 -4.60 8.74 16.70
N VAL A 98 -3.91 9.41 15.78
CA VAL A 98 -4.54 10.33 14.81
C VAL A 98 -4.61 9.73 13.41
N ILE A 99 -3.47 9.23 12.89
CA ILE A 99 -3.36 8.88 11.47
C ILE A 99 -4.12 7.60 11.14
N PHE A 100 -3.99 6.54 11.95
CA PHE A 100 -4.63 5.27 11.64
C PHE A 100 -6.15 5.27 11.90
N PRO A 101 -6.65 5.81 13.02
CA PRO A 101 -8.08 6.05 13.21
C PRO A 101 -8.67 6.99 12.16
N GLY A 102 -7.95 8.04 11.77
CA GLY A 102 -8.35 8.94 10.69
C GLY A 102 -8.48 8.20 9.36
N LEU A 103 -7.50 7.36 9.01
CA LEU A 103 -7.54 6.52 7.81
C LEU A 103 -8.67 5.49 7.86
N ALA A 104 -8.90 4.87 9.02
CA ALA A 104 -9.95 3.89 9.19
C ALA A 104 -11.34 4.53 9.05
N ARG A 105 -11.57 5.69 9.66
CA ARG A 105 -12.81 6.47 9.52
C ARG A 105 -13.02 6.93 8.08
N ALA A 106 -12.00 7.50 7.44
CA ALA A 106 -12.09 7.93 6.04
C ALA A 106 -12.44 6.77 5.08
N ARG A 107 -12.02 5.55 5.43
CA ARG A 107 -12.38 4.34 4.70
C ARG A 107 -13.83 3.90 4.93
N LEU A 108 -14.35 4.08 6.15
CA LEU A 108 -15.73 3.73 6.51
C LEU A 108 -16.74 4.76 5.97
N ASP A 109 -16.40 6.04 6.07
CA ASP A 109 -17.27 7.16 5.66
C ASP A 109 -17.25 7.40 4.14
N GLY A 110 -16.46 6.60 3.40
CA GLY A 110 -16.40 6.65 1.93
C GLY A 110 -15.64 7.83 1.35
N THR A 111 -15.05 8.70 2.17
CA THR A 111 -14.21 9.82 1.70
C THR A 111 -12.92 9.33 1.04
N MET A 112 -12.43 8.13 1.41
CA MET A 112 -11.37 7.44 0.68
C MET A 112 -11.95 6.38 -0.28
N PRO A 113 -11.74 6.51 -1.60
CA PRO A 113 -12.26 5.58 -2.59
C PRO A 113 -11.82 4.13 -2.36
N ARG A 114 -12.70 3.19 -2.69
CA ARG A 114 -12.35 1.76 -2.69
C ARG A 114 -11.33 1.47 -3.80
N PRO A 115 -10.25 0.70 -3.52
CA PRO A 115 -9.32 0.28 -4.56
C PRO A 115 -10.13 -0.45 -5.64
N GLY A 116 -10.04 0.04 -6.88
CA GLY A 116 -10.77 -0.50 -8.02
C GLY A 116 -12.16 0.10 -8.29
N LYS A 117 -12.69 0.98 -7.42
CA LYS A 117 -13.87 1.80 -7.76
C LYS A 117 -13.43 3.24 -8.02
N ASN A 118 -13.42 3.63 -9.30
CA ASN A 118 -13.30 5.04 -9.66
C ASN A 118 -14.51 5.79 -9.12
N ALA A 119 -14.29 6.90 -8.42
CA ALA A 119 -15.32 7.79 -7.86
C ALA A 119 -16.14 8.56 -8.92
N GLY A 120 -16.38 7.96 -10.09
CA GLY A 120 -17.07 8.59 -11.22
C GLY A 120 -18.15 7.73 -11.87
N THR A 121 -18.66 6.69 -11.20
CA THR A 121 -19.66 5.78 -11.80
C THR A 121 -20.88 5.50 -10.93
N GLU A 122 -21.15 6.29 -9.90
CA GLU A 122 -22.39 6.18 -9.10
C GLU A 122 -22.96 7.59 -8.83
N MET A 123 -23.37 8.31 -9.89
CA MET A 123 -24.28 9.48 -9.81
C MET A 123 -25.50 9.35 -10.75
N LEU A 124 -25.82 8.13 -11.20
CA LEU A 124 -27.10 7.83 -11.83
C LEU A 124 -27.52 6.42 -11.41
N GLN A 125 -28.40 6.35 -10.41
CA GLN A 125 -29.45 5.33 -10.17
C GLN A 125 -29.79 5.28 -8.68
N HIS A 126 -30.57 6.27 -8.20
CA HIS A 126 -31.97 6.11 -7.80
C HIS A 126 -32.52 7.44 -7.30
#